data_AF-A0A9E4R1P6-F1
#
_entry.id   AF-A0A9E4R1P6-F1
#
_cell.length_a   1.000
_cell.length_b   1.000
_cell.length_c   1.000
_cell.angle_alpha   90.00
_cell.angle_beta   90.00
_cell.angle_gamma   90.00
#
_symmetry.space_group_name_H-M   'P 1'
#
loop_
_entity.id
_entity.type
_entity.pdbx_description
1 polymer ?
#
loop_
_entity_poly.entity_id
_entity_poly.type
_entity_poly.pdbx_seq_one_letter_code
_entity_poly.pdbx_strand_id
1 'polypeptide(L)'
;MTIDVGTGIARILKQEGVEWVSTFPVCRVNNALGREGMPMVMMRDDRYAVALADAFSRITAGAKNGVCTFQGGVNAAGIQVAFAGMAQAFEDGSPVLCITDGISA
;
A
#
# COMPACT_ATOMS: atom_id res chain seq x y z
N MET A 1 23.59 -1.99 12.78
CA MET A 1 22.94 -3.21 12.24
C MET A 1 22.33 -2.83 10.89
N THR A 2 22.76 -3.45 9.80
CA THR A 2 22.21 -3.21 8.46
C THR A 2 20.90 -3.97 8.29
N ILE A 3 19.87 -3.32 7.71
CA ILE A 3 18.55 -3.92 7.43
C ILE A 3 18.27 -3.88 5.93
N ASP A 4 17.42 -4.80 5.44
CA ASP A 4 16.94 -4.74 4.06
C ASP A 4 15.95 -3.58 3.85
N VAL A 5 15.81 -3.11 2.61
CA VAL A 5 14.97 -1.96 2.26
C VAL A 5 13.52 -2.16 2.66
N GLY A 6 12.96 -3.36 2.49
CA GLY A 6 11.58 -3.66 2.85
C GLY A 6 11.36 -3.55 4.36
N THR A 7 12.30 -4.06 5.15
CA THR A 7 12.27 -3.88 6.62
C THR A 7 12.42 -2.41 7.01
N GLY A 8 13.24 -1.64 6.30
CA GLY A 8 13.33 -0.19 6.48
C GLY A 8 11.98 0.50 6.27
N ILE A 9 11.31 0.22 5.15
CA ILE A 9 9.98 0.76 4.83
C ILE A 9 8.98 0.40 5.93
N ALA A 10 8.90 -0.87 6.32
CA ALA A 10 7.96 -1.33 7.34
C ALA A 10 8.15 -0.61 8.68
N ARG A 11 9.39 -0.38 9.11
CA ARG A 11 9.69 0.34 10.35
C ARG A 11 9.34 1.82 10.27
N ILE A 12 9.61 2.46 9.13
CA ILE A 12 9.22 3.86 8.89
C ILE A 12 7.70 3.99 8.96
N LEU A 13 6.95 3.12 8.27
CA LEU A 13 5.48 3.15 8.32
C LEU A 13 4.95 3.04 9.75
N LYS A 14 5.53 2.16 10.59
CA LYS A 14 5.16 2.06 12.01
C LYS A 14 5.51 3.33 12.80
N GLN A 15 6.65 3.96 12.53
CA GLN A 15 7.07 5.21 13.18
C GLN A 15 6.15 6.37 12.79
N GLU A 16 5.67 6.40 11.54
CA GLU A 16 4.67 7.35 11.03
C GLU A 16 3.24 7.05 11.53
N GLY A 17 3.05 6.02 12.35
CA GLY A 17 1.76 5.68 12.97
C GLY A 17 0.80 4.93 12.05
N VAL A 18 1.28 4.30 10.98
CA VAL A 18 0.46 3.42 10.13
C VAL A 18 0.08 2.16 10.92
N GLU A 19 -1.22 1.92 11.08
CA GLU A 19 -1.76 0.83 11.89
C GLU A 19 -2.01 -0.45 11.10
N TRP A 20 -2.22 -0.35 9.79
CA TRP A 20 -2.49 -1.46 8.89
C TRP A 20 -2.28 -1.06 7.43
N VAL A 21 -2.16 -2.06 6.56
CA VAL A 21 -1.98 -1.89 5.12
C VAL A 21 -3.01 -2.73 4.36
N SER A 22 -3.77 -2.15 3.42
CA SER A 22 -4.60 -2.95 2.50
C SER A 22 -3.74 -3.54 1.39
N THR A 23 -4.02 -4.78 0.97
CA THR A 23 -3.17 -5.47 -0.02
C THR A 23 -3.95 -6.34 -0.99
N PHE A 24 -3.51 -6.41 -2.24
CA PHE A 24 -3.86 -7.49 -3.17
C PHE A 24 -2.92 -7.57 -4.38
N PRO A 25 -2.59 -8.77 -4.91
CA PRO A 25 -2.39 -9.99 -4.13
C PRO A 25 -1.02 -9.96 -3.44
N VAL A 26 0.02 -9.46 -4.12
CA VAL A 26 1.42 -9.53 -3.69
C VAL A 26 2.18 -8.24 -4.03
N CYS A 27 3.06 -7.83 -3.12
CA CYS A 27 4.15 -6.89 -3.35
C CYS A 27 5.34 -7.35 -2.50
N ARG A 28 6.58 -7.16 -2.96
CA ARG A 28 7.78 -7.66 -2.25
C ARG A 28 7.87 -7.16 -0.81
N VAL A 29 7.38 -5.95 -0.54
CA VAL A 29 7.39 -5.34 0.80
C VAL A 29 6.50 -6.10 1.80
N ASN A 30 5.48 -6.83 1.34
CA ASN A 30 4.50 -7.51 2.21
C ASN A 30 5.15 -8.51 3.16
N ASN A 31 6.22 -9.19 2.71
CA ASN A 31 6.98 -10.10 3.57
C ASN A 31 7.69 -9.36 4.71
N ALA A 32 8.16 -8.13 4.47
CA ALA A 32 8.76 -7.30 5.50
C ALA A 32 7.71 -6.69 6.43
N LEU A 33 6.56 -6.27 5.90
CA LEU A 33 5.40 -5.84 6.70
C LEU A 33 4.98 -6.95 7.68
N GLY A 34 4.83 -8.19 7.19
CA GLY A 34 4.52 -9.34 8.03
C GLY A 34 5.60 -9.63 9.09
N ARG A 35 6.89 -9.58 8.72
CA ARG A 35 8.01 -9.76 9.67
C ARG A 35 8.02 -8.72 10.79
N GLU A 36 7.69 -7.47 10.48
CA GLU A 36 7.62 -6.37 11.45
C GLU A 36 6.26 -6.30 12.18
N GLY A 37 5.38 -7.29 11.96
CA GLY A 37 4.09 -7.43 12.64
C GLY A 37 3.06 -6.37 12.22
N MET A 38 3.17 -5.82 11.01
CA MET A 38 2.19 -4.90 10.46
C MET A 38 0.94 -5.66 10.01
N PRO A 39 -0.26 -5.36 10.54
CA PRO A 39 -1.49 -5.95 10.05
C PRO A 39 -1.73 -5.65 8.57
N MET A 40 -2.05 -6.67 7.80
CA MET A 40 -2.38 -6.54 6.39
C MET A 40 -3.80 -7.02 6.13
N VAL A 41 -4.60 -6.19 5.46
CA VAL A 41 -5.99 -6.50 5.10
C VAL A 41 -6.04 -6.92 3.63
N MET A 42 -6.18 -8.23 3.40
CA MET A 42 -6.21 -8.80 2.05
C MET A 42 -7.54 -8.53 1.35
N MET A 43 -7.49 -7.83 0.22
CA MET A 43 -8.64 -7.58 -0.65
C MET A 43 -8.82 -8.73 -1.67
N ARG A 44 -9.78 -8.59 -2.58
CA ARG A 44 -10.01 -9.56 -3.67
C ARG A 44 -9.63 -9.04 -5.05
N ASP A 45 -9.19 -7.78 -5.12
CA ASP A 45 -8.83 -7.07 -6.34
C ASP A 45 -7.93 -5.87 -5.99
N ASP A 46 -7.01 -5.49 -6.90
CA ASP A 46 -6.05 -4.40 -6.72
C ASP A 46 -6.76 -3.05 -6.55
N ARG A 47 -7.87 -2.83 -7.27
CA ARG A 47 -8.68 -1.61 -7.11
C ARG A 47 -9.26 -1.49 -5.71
N TYR A 48 -9.70 -2.60 -5.12
CA TYR A 48 -10.24 -2.60 -3.76
C TYR A 48 -9.15 -2.38 -2.70
N ALA A 49 -7.91 -2.79 -2.96
CA ALA A 49 -6.79 -2.44 -2.08
C ALA A 49 -6.63 -0.92 -1.99
N VAL A 50 -6.67 -0.22 -3.11
CA VAL A 50 -6.63 1.25 -3.12
C VAL A 50 -7.87 1.86 -2.50
N ALA A 51 -9.07 1.39 -2.87
CA ALA A 51 -10.33 1.94 -2.38
C ALA A 51 -10.48 1.85 -0.85
N LEU A 52 -9.97 0.79 -0.22
CA LEU A 52 -10.00 0.68 1.25
C LEU A 52 -9.05 1.68 1.92
N ALA A 53 -7.84 1.88 1.37
CA ALA A 53 -6.90 2.86 1.88
C ALA A 53 -7.42 4.30 1.67
N ASP A 54 -8.01 4.59 0.52
CA ASP A 54 -8.69 5.85 0.24
C ASP A 54 -9.83 6.12 1.23
N ALA A 55 -10.73 5.14 1.41
CA ALA A 55 -11.83 5.27 2.35
C ALA A 55 -11.34 5.56 3.78
N PHE A 56 -10.29 4.88 4.25
CA PHE A 56 -9.71 5.13 5.57
C PHE A 56 -9.17 6.55 5.74
N SER A 57 -8.49 7.06 4.72
CA SER A 57 -7.96 8.42 4.71
C SER A 57 -9.10 9.45 4.80
N ARG A 58 -10.19 9.21 4.07
CA ARG A 58 -11.35 10.11 4.03
C ARG A 58 -12.17 10.08 5.32
N ILE A 59 -12.44 8.91 5.90
CA ILE A 59 -13.21 8.82 7.15
C ILE A 59 -12.44 9.39 8.35
N THR A 60 -11.12 9.48 8.26
CA THR A 60 -10.27 10.15 9.26
C THR A 60 -9.99 11.62 8.91
N ALA A 61 -10.63 12.17 7.87
CA ALA A 61 -10.42 13.52 7.38
C ALA A 61 -8.94 13.87 7.13
N GLY A 62 -8.16 12.90 6.65
CA GLY A 62 -6.73 13.03 6.38
C GLY A 62 -5.84 13.04 7.63
N ALA A 63 -6.41 12.85 8.83
CA ALA A 63 -5.61 12.73 10.05
C ALA A 63 -4.76 11.46 10.08
N LYS A 64 -5.14 10.44 9.30
CA LYS A 64 -4.37 9.21 9.08
C LYS A 64 -4.31 8.90 7.59
N ASN A 65 -3.12 8.64 7.08
CA ASN A 65 -2.93 8.32 5.67
C ASN A 65 -3.17 6.83 5.43
N GLY A 66 -3.96 6.52 4.41
CA GLY A 66 -4.16 5.15 3.96
C GLY A 66 -2.94 4.63 3.23
N VAL A 67 -2.60 3.36 3.46
CA VAL A 67 -1.47 2.70 2.79
C VAL A 67 -1.97 1.43 2.14
N CYS A 68 -1.62 1.25 0.86
CA CYS A 68 -1.95 0.04 0.11
C CYS A 68 -0.76 -0.52 -0.66
N THR A 69 -0.78 -1.83 -0.87
CA THR A 69 0.22 -2.55 -1.67
C THR A 69 -0.45 -3.39 -2.76
N PHE A 70 0.08 -3.37 -3.97
CA PHE A 70 -0.43 -4.18 -5.07
C PHE A 70 0.64 -4.56 -6.09
N GLN A 71 0.32 -5.54 -6.95
CA GLN A 71 1.31 -6.17 -7.84
C GLN A 71 1.86 -5.20 -8.88
N GLY A 72 3.19 -5.17 -8.97
CA GLY A 72 3.95 -4.45 -9.99
C GLY A 72 5.02 -5.32 -10.66
N GLY A 73 6.12 -4.70 -11.08
CA GLY A 73 7.25 -5.36 -11.74
C GLY A 73 7.01 -5.65 -13.22
N VAL A 74 7.62 -6.71 -13.74
CA VAL A 74 7.58 -7.05 -15.18
C VAL A 74 6.15 -7.31 -15.67
N ASN A 75 5.33 -7.96 -14.84
CA ASN A 75 3.92 -8.21 -15.11
C ASN A 75 3.05 -7.27 -14.27
N ALA A 76 2.96 -6.03 -14.72
CA ALA A 76 2.27 -4.95 -14.02
C ALA A 76 0.73 -4.99 -14.21
N ALA A 77 0.12 -6.18 -14.19
CA ALA A 77 -1.34 -6.31 -14.30
C ALA A 77 -2.04 -5.68 -13.08
N GLY A 78 -1.46 -5.83 -11.89
CA GLY A 78 -2.01 -5.26 -10.66
C GLY A 78 -2.11 -3.74 -10.68
N ILE A 79 -1.02 -3.03 -11.04
CA ILE A 79 -1.05 -1.57 -11.15
C ILE A 79 -2.05 -1.08 -12.22
N GLN A 80 -2.26 -1.82 -13.30
CA GLN A 80 -3.25 -1.48 -14.34
C GLN A 80 -4.67 -1.52 -13.78
N VAL A 81 -4.99 -2.54 -12.96
CA VAL A 81 -6.28 -2.66 -12.28
C VAL A 81 -6.42 -1.62 -11.16
N ALA A 82 -5.35 -1.40 -10.38
CA ALA A 82 -5.29 -0.43 -9.30
C ALA A 82 -5.47 1.03 -9.78
N PHE A 83 -5.09 1.33 -11.03
CA PHE A 83 -5.06 2.68 -11.57
C PHE A 83 -6.39 3.43 -11.42
N ALA A 84 -7.52 2.76 -11.66
CA ALA A 84 -8.84 3.39 -11.48
C ALA A 84 -9.09 3.81 -10.02
N GLY A 85 -8.60 3.03 -9.04
CA GLY A 85 -8.67 3.40 -7.63
C GLY A 85 -7.73 4.55 -7.28
N MET A 86 -6.52 4.57 -7.85
CA MET A 86 -5.56 5.66 -7.64
C MET A 86 -6.08 6.98 -8.22
N ALA A 87 -6.65 6.95 -9.42
CA ALA A 87 -7.26 8.11 -10.06
C ALA A 87 -8.43 8.65 -9.23
N GLN A 88 -9.28 7.78 -8.68
CA GLN A 88 -10.36 8.18 -7.79
C GLN A 88 -9.83 8.86 -6.51
N ALA A 89 -8.82 8.28 -5.85
CA ALA A 89 -8.23 8.87 -4.65
C ALA A 89 -7.61 10.26 -4.93
N PHE A 90 -7.01 10.43 -6.10
CA PHE A 90 -6.46 11.71 -6.55
C PHE A 90 -7.56 12.76 -6.77
N GLU A 91 -8.64 12.42 -7.48
CA GLU A 91 -9.80 13.30 -7.69
C GLU A 91 -10.48 13.68 -6.37
N ASP A 92 -10.56 12.74 -5.42
CA ASP A 92 -11.12 12.97 -4.10
C ASP A 92 -10.18 13.78 -3.17
N GLY A 93 -8.98 14.14 -3.61
CA GLY A 93 -7.98 14.89 -2.82
C GLY A 93 -7.48 14.13 -1.59
N SER A 94 -7.53 12.81 -1.63
CA SER A 94 -7.31 11.93 -0.49
C SER A 94 -5.84 11.52 -0.32
N PRO A 95 -5.27 11.59 0.90
CA PRO A 95 -3.87 11.23 1.12
C PRO A 95 -3.68 9.70 1.20
N VAL A 96 -3.22 9.10 0.10
CA VAL A 96 -2.99 7.65 0.00
C VAL A 96 -1.56 7.35 -0.45
N LEU A 97 -0.85 6.49 0.28
CA LEU A 97 0.43 5.92 -0.13
C LEU A 97 0.20 4.58 -0.84
N CYS A 98 0.51 4.54 -2.14
CA CYS A 98 0.46 3.33 -2.94
C CYS A 98 1.88 2.76 -3.13
N ILE A 99 2.11 1.52 -2.69
CA ILE A 99 3.42 0.85 -2.82
C ILE A 99 3.31 -0.31 -3.80
N THR A 100 4.19 -0.34 -4.79
CA THR A 100 4.23 -1.40 -5.79
C THR A 100 5.66 -1.74 -6.19
N ASP A 101 5.84 -2.90 -6.81
CA ASP A 101 7.17 -3.37 -7.23
C ASP A 101 7.62 -2.65 -8.50
N GLY A 102 8.89 -2.23 -8.54
CA GLY A 102 9.55 -1.75 -9.76
C GLY A 102 10.20 -2.87 -10.58
N ILE A 103 10.72 -2.51 -11.75
CA ILE A 103 11.62 -3.35 -12.54
C ILE A 103 13.07 -2.96 -12.25
N SER A 104 13.99 -3.94 -12.22
CA SER A 104 15.41 -3.65 -12.16
C SER A 104 15.86 -3.00 -13.47
N ALA A 105 16.76 -2.01 -13.38
CA ALA A 105 17.42 -1.42 -14.53
C ALA A 105 18.38 -2.40 -15.23
#